data_AF-A0A6A2ZZL6-F1
#
_entry.id   AF-A0A6A2ZZL6-F1
#
_cell.length_a   1.000
_cell.length_b   1.000
_cell.length_c   1.000
_cell.angle_alpha   90.00
_cell.angle_beta   90.00
_cell.angle_gamma   90.00
#
_symmetry.space_group_name_H-M   'P 1'
#
loop_
_entity.id
_entity.type
_entity.pdbx_description
1 polymer ?
#
loop_
_entity_poly.entity_id
_entity_poly.type
_entity_poly.pdbx_seq_one_letter_code
_entity_poly.pdbx_strand_id
1 'polypeptide(L)'
;MPPMISSQSPIARSRPTIFFKAPQMAPQQYEIIFRSKLPRIYIPSHLSLHAYCFEKLPDVAFKPCLINGTTGEVYTYEQVELTARRVASGLNKLGMQRREELIKYKGFHVAPAELEAMLISHPDITDAAVVAMKDEATGEVPVAFVVRSEKSQISEDEIKQYILKQEVYYKRIKRVFFVETIPKASSGKILRKELRAKVATGKFHVEDQLEREGCVAMYTTSVNFAVVN
;
A
#
# COMPACT_ATOMS: atom_id res chain seq x y z
N MET A 1 42.63 76.16 51.25
CA MET A 1 42.53 74.75 51.66
C MET A 1 41.07 74.32 51.64
N PRO A 2 40.65 73.48 50.68
CA PRO A 2 39.51 72.58 50.82
C PRO A 2 39.96 71.10 50.83
N PRO A 3 39.28 70.20 51.58
CA PRO A 3 39.73 68.83 51.81
C PRO A 3 39.30 67.84 50.71
N MET A 4 40.14 66.81 50.54
CA MET A 4 39.95 65.66 49.65
C MET A 4 38.77 64.78 50.07
N ILE A 5 37.89 64.46 49.12
CA ILE A 5 36.80 63.49 49.29
C ILE A 5 37.31 62.10 48.89
N SER A 6 37.18 61.19 49.85
CA SER A 6 37.53 59.77 49.84
C SER A 6 36.76 58.96 48.78
N SER A 7 37.50 58.14 48.03
CA SER A 7 37.01 57.16 47.07
C SER A 7 36.39 55.95 47.78
N GLN A 8 35.08 55.78 47.71
CA GLN A 8 34.42 54.54 48.11
C GLN A 8 34.45 53.53 46.94
N SER A 9 35.05 52.37 47.17
CA SER A 9 35.01 51.21 46.28
C SER A 9 33.69 50.44 46.47
N PRO A 10 33.08 49.91 45.39
CA PRO A 10 31.81 49.21 45.49
C PRO A 10 31.97 47.80 46.07
N ILE A 11 31.14 47.52 47.07
CA ILE A 11 30.97 46.22 47.74
C ILE A 11 30.52 45.15 46.72
N ALA A 12 31.36 44.14 46.50
CA ALA A 12 31.06 43.00 45.65
C ALA A 12 29.97 42.13 46.29
N ARG A 13 28.78 42.10 45.69
CA ARG A 13 27.71 41.16 46.07
C ARG A 13 28.11 39.74 45.66
N SER A 14 28.24 38.84 46.63
CA SER A 14 28.46 37.41 46.39
C SER A 14 27.25 36.82 45.66
N ARG A 15 27.48 36.24 44.47
CA ARG A 15 26.47 35.47 43.75
C ARG A 15 26.27 34.14 44.50
N PRO A 16 25.05 33.69 44.79
CA PRO A 16 24.83 32.37 45.35
C PRO A 16 25.25 31.32 44.32
N THR A 17 26.18 30.44 44.70
CA THR A 17 26.59 29.29 43.90
C THR A 17 25.41 28.31 43.85
N ILE A 18 24.62 28.36 42.78
CA ILE A 18 23.63 27.33 42.50
C ILE A 18 24.41 26.07 42.14
N PHE A 19 24.37 25.07 43.03
CA PHE A 19 24.97 23.77 42.79
C PHE A 19 24.12 23.03 41.74
N PHE A 20 24.45 23.19 40.46
CA PHE A 20 23.87 22.39 39.40
C PHE A 20 24.31 20.94 39.61
N LYS A 21 23.40 20.10 40.11
CA LYS A 21 23.60 18.65 40.11
C LYS A 21 23.76 18.22 38.65
N ALA A 22 24.92 17.64 38.32
CA ALA A 22 25.20 17.16 36.98
C ALA A 22 24.04 16.25 36.50
N PRO A 23 23.57 16.41 35.25
CA PRO A 23 22.49 15.59 34.71
C PRO A 23 22.93 14.13 34.79
N GLN A 24 22.16 13.33 35.53
CA GLN A 24 22.46 11.92 35.68
C GLN A 24 22.18 11.27 34.33
N MET A 25 23.23 10.83 33.63
CA MET A 25 23.11 10.08 32.39
C MET A 25 22.23 8.87 32.65
N ALA A 26 21.09 8.81 31.96
CA ALA A 26 20.24 7.63 31.94
C ALA A 26 21.08 6.39 31.59
N PRO A 27 20.84 5.22 32.20
CA PRO A 27 21.60 4.02 31.90
C PRO A 27 21.52 3.76 30.40
N GLN A 28 22.68 3.82 29.73
CA GLN A 28 22.77 3.49 28.31
C GLN A 28 22.36 2.03 28.18
N GLN A 29 21.14 1.81 27.68
CA GLN A 29 20.64 0.50 27.33
C GLN A 29 21.58 -0.05 26.24
N TYR A 30 22.51 -0.91 26.63
CA TYR A 30 23.39 -1.58 25.69
C TYR A 30 22.54 -2.56 24.89
N GLU A 31 22.20 -2.20 23.66
CA GLU A 31 21.62 -3.13 22.71
C GLU A 31 22.70 -4.15 22.36
N ILE A 32 22.61 -5.35 22.93
CA ILE A 32 23.54 -6.44 22.60
C ILE A 32 23.17 -6.92 21.19
N ILE A 33 23.80 -6.33 20.17
CA ILE A 33 23.65 -6.79 18.80
C ILE A 33 24.54 -8.02 18.61
N PHE A 34 23.94 -9.20 18.68
CA PHE A 34 24.62 -10.45 18.31
C PHE A 34 24.91 -10.43 16.79
N ARG A 35 26.20 -10.38 16.44
CA ARG A 35 26.66 -10.44 15.04
C ARG A 35 27.38 -11.75 14.79
N SER A 36 27.21 -12.29 13.58
CA SER A 36 27.95 -13.47 13.14
C SER A 36 29.46 -13.22 13.18
N LYS A 37 30.24 -14.25 13.52
CA LYS A 37 31.71 -14.23 13.45
C LYS A 37 32.23 -14.27 12.00
N LEU A 38 31.35 -14.53 11.03
CA LEU A 38 31.68 -14.57 9.62
C LEU A 38 31.85 -13.16 9.04
N PRO A 39 32.68 -13.01 7.98
CA PRO A 39 32.88 -11.72 7.33
C PRO A 39 31.55 -11.17 6.80
N ARG A 40 31.47 -9.83 6.70
CA ARG A 40 30.33 -9.19 6.07
C ARG A 40 30.28 -9.62 4.60
N ILE A 41 29.14 -10.16 4.20
CA ILE A 41 28.88 -10.52 2.81
C ILE A 41 28.33 -9.31 2.06
N TYR A 42 28.78 -9.12 0.82
CA TYR A 42 28.21 -8.13 -0.08
C TYR A 42 27.01 -8.75 -0.80
N ILE A 43 25.83 -8.14 -0.69
CA ILE A 43 24.62 -8.61 -1.38
C ILE A 43 24.46 -7.76 -2.65
N PRO A 44 24.61 -8.36 -3.85
CA PRO A 44 24.47 -7.63 -5.10
C PRO A 44 23.06 -7.07 -5.29
N SER A 45 22.96 -5.80 -5.71
CA SER A 45 21.67 -5.11 -5.91
C SER A 45 20.92 -5.55 -7.19
N HIS A 46 21.62 -6.21 -8.12
CA HIS A 46 21.08 -6.64 -9.41
C HIS A 46 20.41 -8.02 -9.36
N LEU A 47 20.55 -8.76 -8.24
CA LEU A 47 19.94 -10.06 -8.03
C LEU A 47 18.91 -10.00 -6.90
N SER A 48 17.86 -10.82 -7.02
CA SER A 48 16.99 -11.06 -5.87
C SER A 48 17.77 -11.80 -4.79
N LEU A 49 17.48 -11.52 -3.51
CA LEU A 49 18.12 -12.22 -2.38
C LEU A 49 18.00 -13.74 -2.52
N HIS A 50 16.87 -14.24 -3.00
CA HIS A 50 16.66 -15.65 -3.30
C HIS A 50 17.66 -16.19 -4.32
N ALA A 51 17.82 -15.51 -5.46
CA ALA A 51 18.76 -15.93 -6.50
C ALA A 51 20.21 -15.92 -6.00
N TYR A 52 20.57 -14.91 -5.20
CA TYR A 52 21.89 -14.82 -4.58
C TYR A 52 22.14 -15.94 -3.57
N CYS A 53 21.19 -16.23 -2.68
CA CYS A 53 21.33 -17.31 -1.71
C CYS A 53 21.49 -18.69 -2.35
N PHE A 54 20.89 -18.91 -3.53
CA PHE A 54 20.97 -20.18 -4.27
C PHE A 54 21.96 -20.15 -5.43
N GLU A 55 22.79 -19.11 -5.56
CA GLU A 55 23.78 -19.01 -6.64
C GLU A 55 24.79 -20.18 -6.58
N LYS A 56 25.17 -20.57 -5.36
CA LYS A 56 26.08 -21.70 -5.11
C LYS A 56 25.35 -23.03 -4.89
N LEU A 57 24.09 -23.14 -5.30
CA LEU A 57 23.32 -24.37 -5.15
C LEU A 57 24.04 -25.61 -5.74
N PRO A 58 24.70 -25.55 -6.91
CA PRO A 58 25.41 -26.72 -7.45
C PRO A 58 26.48 -27.29 -6.49
N ASP A 59 27.14 -26.44 -5.72
CA ASP A 59 28.22 -26.82 -4.79
C ASP A 59 27.69 -27.50 -3.51
N VAL A 60 26.40 -27.33 -3.21
CA VAL A 60 25.76 -27.81 -1.97
C VAL A 60 24.49 -28.61 -2.20
N ALA A 61 24.17 -28.94 -3.45
CA ALA A 61 22.89 -29.52 -3.87
C ALA A 61 22.47 -30.73 -3.02
N PHE A 62 23.41 -31.64 -2.78
CA PHE A 62 23.19 -32.89 -2.03
C PHE A 62 23.35 -32.75 -0.51
N LYS A 63 23.73 -31.58 0.00
CA LYS A 63 23.88 -31.36 1.44
C LYS A 63 22.50 -31.27 2.10
N PRO A 64 22.35 -31.80 3.33
CA PRO A 64 21.11 -31.66 4.08
C PRO A 64 20.83 -30.17 4.39
N CYS A 65 19.59 -29.74 4.18
CA CYS A 65 19.13 -28.36 4.38
C CYS A 65 18.04 -28.27 5.45
N LEU A 66 17.01 -29.13 5.36
CA LEU A 66 15.88 -29.15 6.29
C LEU A 66 15.68 -30.56 6.82
N ILE A 67 15.51 -30.71 8.13
CA ILE A 67 15.19 -31.99 8.77
C ILE A 67 13.84 -31.84 9.45
N ASN A 68 12.88 -32.67 9.07
CA ASN A 68 11.59 -32.73 9.74
C ASN A 68 11.77 -33.48 11.06
N GLY A 69 11.60 -32.78 12.19
CA GLY A 69 11.82 -33.36 13.52
C GLY A 69 10.82 -34.47 13.89
N THR A 70 9.63 -34.50 13.27
CA THR A 70 8.59 -35.49 13.59
C THR A 70 8.72 -36.75 12.74
N THR A 71 9.04 -36.61 11.44
CA THR A 71 9.15 -37.75 10.52
C THR A 71 10.59 -38.25 10.35
N GLY A 72 11.59 -37.45 10.74
CA GLY A 72 13.00 -37.72 10.51
C GLY A 72 13.44 -37.52 9.05
N GLU A 73 12.55 -37.06 8.18
CA GLU A 73 12.86 -36.82 6.77
C GLU A 73 13.90 -35.70 6.61
N VAL A 74 14.90 -35.96 5.78
CA VAL A 74 15.96 -35.01 5.46
C VAL A 74 15.80 -34.54 4.02
N TYR A 75 15.64 -33.24 3.86
CA TYR A 75 15.53 -32.57 2.57
C TYR A 75 16.86 -31.90 2.23
N THR A 76 17.36 -32.12 1.02
CA THR A 76 18.58 -31.49 0.52
C THR A 76 18.33 -30.06 0.04
N TYR A 77 19.39 -29.27 -0.12
CA TYR A 77 19.27 -27.91 -0.67
C TYR A 77 18.57 -27.89 -2.05
N GLU A 78 18.87 -28.86 -2.92
CA GLU A 78 18.21 -28.98 -4.23
C GLU A 78 16.71 -29.25 -4.10
N GLN A 79 16.31 -30.17 -3.22
CA GLN A 79 14.91 -30.52 -3.00
C GLN A 79 14.11 -29.35 -2.43
N VAL A 80 14.70 -28.61 -1.48
CA VAL A 80 14.07 -27.42 -0.89
C VAL A 80 13.89 -26.33 -1.95
N GLU A 81 14.90 -26.09 -2.79
CA GLU A 81 14.84 -25.08 -3.86
C GLU A 81 13.76 -25.40 -4.91
N LEU A 82 13.71 -26.65 -5.37
CA LEU A 82 12.68 -27.13 -6.30
C LEU A 82 11.28 -27.01 -5.70
N THR A 83 11.14 -27.36 -4.42
CA THR A 83 9.86 -27.25 -3.70
C THR A 83 9.44 -25.78 -3.59
N ALA A 84 10.36 -24.90 -3.20
CA ALA A 84 10.10 -23.46 -3.13
C ALA A 84 9.67 -22.89 -4.49
N ARG A 85 10.33 -23.27 -5.59
CA ARG A 85 9.93 -22.86 -6.95
C ARG A 85 8.55 -23.36 -7.34
N ARG A 86 8.25 -24.64 -7.06
CA ARG A 86 6.94 -25.24 -7.35
C ARG A 86 5.83 -24.54 -6.59
N VAL A 87 6.03 -24.31 -5.28
CA VAL A 87 5.09 -23.57 -4.44
C VAL A 87 4.92 -22.15 -4.97
N ALA A 88 6.00 -21.42 -5.25
CA ALA A 88 5.93 -20.06 -5.79
C ALA A 88 5.15 -20.00 -7.12
N SER A 89 5.38 -20.97 -8.02
CA SER A 89 4.63 -21.08 -9.27
C SER A 89 3.14 -21.40 -9.03
N GLY A 90 2.85 -22.31 -8.10
CA GLY A 90 1.49 -22.63 -7.68
C GLY A 90 0.74 -21.42 -7.11
N LEU A 91 1.36 -20.69 -6.20
CA LEU A 91 0.79 -19.47 -5.61
C LEU A 91 0.52 -18.40 -6.68
N ASN A 92 1.44 -18.23 -7.63
CA ASN A 92 1.24 -17.27 -8.72
C ASN A 92 0.08 -17.68 -9.67
N LYS A 93 -0.09 -18.99 -9.92
CA LYS A 93 -1.26 -19.52 -10.65
C LYS A 93 -2.57 -19.26 -9.89
N LEU A 94 -2.57 -19.43 -8.57
CA LEU A 94 -3.69 -19.09 -7.70
C LEU A 94 -3.91 -17.58 -7.54
N GLY A 95 -3.04 -16.75 -8.12
CA GLY A 95 -3.20 -15.29 -8.13
C GLY A 95 -2.60 -14.56 -6.93
N MET A 96 -1.93 -15.26 -6.04
CA MET A 96 -1.17 -14.62 -4.96
C MET A 96 0.15 -14.08 -5.50
N GLN A 97 0.23 -12.76 -5.65
CA GLN A 97 1.42 -12.06 -6.15
C GLN A 97 1.92 -11.07 -5.09
N ARG A 98 3.22 -11.04 -4.85
CA ARG A 98 3.84 -10.13 -3.86
C ARG A 98 3.61 -8.63 -4.18
N ARG A 99 3.27 -8.30 -5.43
CA ARG A 99 2.99 -6.94 -5.89
C ARG A 99 1.49 -6.76 -6.15
N GLU A 100 0.69 -6.95 -5.12
CA GLU A 100 -0.67 -6.43 -5.16
C GLU A 100 -0.60 -4.92 -5.43
N GLU A 101 -1.45 -4.46 -6.34
CA GLU A 101 -1.47 -3.07 -6.76
C GLU A 101 -2.09 -2.21 -5.65
N LEU A 102 -1.26 -1.75 -4.71
CA LEU A 102 -1.70 -0.88 -3.62
C LEU A 102 -2.01 0.52 -4.14
N ILE A 103 -3.16 1.06 -3.72
CA ILE A 103 -3.59 2.43 -4.01
C ILE A 103 -2.94 3.35 -2.97
N LYS A 104 -2.31 4.43 -3.42
CA LYS A 104 -1.64 5.41 -2.54
C LYS A 104 -2.56 6.59 -2.25
N TYR A 105 -3.28 6.54 -1.13
CA TYR A 105 -4.18 7.62 -0.72
C TYR A 105 -3.59 8.42 0.44
N LYS A 106 -3.21 9.69 0.23
CA LYS A 106 -2.66 10.59 1.27
C LYS A 106 -1.55 9.97 2.15
N GLY A 107 -0.66 9.17 1.57
CA GLY A 107 0.43 8.48 2.28
C GLY A 107 0.05 7.14 2.91
N PHE A 108 -1.21 6.73 2.82
CA PHE A 108 -1.67 5.39 3.21
C PHE A 108 -1.68 4.44 2.01
N HIS A 109 -1.41 3.17 2.29
CA HIS A 109 -1.53 2.08 1.32
C HIS A 109 -2.86 1.38 1.53
N VAL A 110 -3.69 1.35 0.50
CA VAL A 110 -4.99 0.66 0.49
C VAL A 110 -4.90 -0.53 -0.44
N ALA A 111 -5.22 -1.71 0.06
CA ALA A 111 -5.28 -2.94 -0.74
C ALA A 111 -6.66 -3.04 -1.43
N PRO A 112 -6.73 -3.03 -2.77
CA PRO A 112 -8.00 -3.17 -3.48
C PRO A 112 -8.73 -4.47 -3.16
N ALA A 113 -7.99 -5.57 -3.01
CA ALA A 113 -8.54 -6.89 -2.76
C ALA A 113 -9.36 -6.96 -1.45
N GLU A 114 -8.96 -6.20 -0.43
CA GLU A 114 -9.69 -6.10 0.83
C GLU A 114 -11.06 -5.42 0.63
N LEU A 115 -11.06 -4.29 -0.08
CA LEU A 115 -12.29 -3.56 -0.42
C LEU A 115 -13.22 -4.38 -1.32
N GLU A 116 -12.66 -5.11 -2.29
CA GLU A 116 -13.41 -6.02 -3.16
C GLU A 116 -14.08 -7.14 -2.38
N ALA A 117 -13.36 -7.80 -1.47
CA ALA A 117 -13.91 -8.86 -0.64
C ALA A 117 -15.07 -8.36 0.25
N MET A 118 -14.95 -7.15 0.80
CA MET A 118 -16.03 -6.54 1.57
C MET A 118 -17.25 -6.20 0.71
N LEU A 119 -17.03 -5.65 -0.49
CA LEU A 119 -18.13 -5.37 -1.42
C LEU A 119 -18.86 -6.65 -1.82
N ILE A 120 -18.12 -7.72 -2.13
CA ILE A 120 -18.69 -9.04 -2.48
C ILE A 120 -19.44 -9.67 -1.29
N SER A 121 -19.10 -9.32 -0.04
CA SER A 121 -19.83 -9.81 1.13
C SER A 121 -21.25 -9.23 1.26
N HIS A 122 -21.57 -8.17 0.51
CA HIS A 122 -22.90 -7.58 0.49
C HIS A 122 -23.88 -8.42 -0.37
N PRO A 123 -25.08 -8.77 0.14
CA PRO A 123 -26.00 -9.69 -0.56
C PRO A 123 -26.51 -9.18 -1.91
N ASP A 124 -26.52 -7.86 -2.09
CA ASP A 124 -26.94 -7.19 -3.32
C ASP A 124 -25.86 -7.07 -4.41
N ILE A 125 -24.62 -7.48 -4.11
CA ILE A 125 -23.48 -7.34 -5.02
C ILE A 125 -23.03 -8.73 -5.47
N THR A 126 -23.01 -8.95 -6.78
CA THR A 126 -22.54 -10.23 -7.36
C THR A 126 -21.04 -10.24 -7.57
N ASP A 127 -20.47 -9.10 -7.97
CA ASP A 127 -19.04 -8.99 -8.27
C ASP A 127 -18.57 -7.55 -8.06
N ALA A 128 -17.32 -7.38 -7.63
CA ALA A 128 -16.75 -6.06 -7.39
C ALA A 128 -15.26 -6.00 -7.75
N ALA A 129 -14.84 -4.84 -8.25
CA ALA A 129 -13.45 -4.55 -8.57
C ALA A 129 -13.09 -3.13 -8.12
N VAL A 130 -11.94 -2.95 -7.48
CA VAL A 130 -11.48 -1.64 -7.01
C VAL A 130 -10.20 -1.25 -7.72
N VAL A 131 -10.16 -0.01 -8.20
CA VAL A 131 -9.00 0.57 -8.88
C VAL A 131 -8.66 1.96 -8.36
N ALA A 132 -7.39 2.34 -8.53
CA ALA A 132 -6.94 3.70 -8.32
C ALA A 132 -7.40 4.62 -9.46
N MET A 133 -8.01 5.73 -9.11
CA MET A 133 -8.23 6.88 -10.00
C MET A 133 -7.30 8.02 -9.57
N LYS A 134 -6.70 8.72 -10.53
CA LYS A 134 -5.89 9.91 -10.23
C LYS A 134 -6.79 11.05 -9.75
N ASP A 135 -6.39 11.70 -8.67
CA ASP A 135 -7.08 12.85 -8.09
C ASP A 135 -6.06 13.94 -7.77
N GLU A 136 -6.33 15.18 -8.18
CA GLU A 136 -5.38 16.29 -8.05
C GLU A 136 -5.10 16.64 -6.58
N ALA A 137 -6.10 16.48 -5.71
CA ALA A 137 -6.00 16.84 -4.30
C ALA A 137 -5.31 15.77 -3.44
N THR A 138 -5.40 14.49 -3.82
CA THR A 138 -5.00 13.36 -2.96
C THR A 138 -4.05 12.36 -3.61
N GLY A 139 -3.70 12.57 -4.88
CA GLY A 139 -2.84 11.70 -5.68
C GLY A 139 -3.65 10.58 -6.33
N GLU A 140 -4.02 9.57 -5.54
CA GLU A 140 -4.86 8.45 -5.98
C GLU A 140 -6.01 8.22 -5.01
N VAL A 141 -7.21 8.00 -5.55
CA VAL A 141 -8.41 7.63 -4.78
C VAL A 141 -8.93 6.26 -5.20
N PRO A 142 -9.42 5.45 -4.25
CA PRO A 142 -10.07 4.18 -4.57
C PRO A 142 -11.45 4.43 -5.17
N VAL A 143 -11.71 3.75 -6.29
CA VAL A 143 -12.97 3.76 -7.04
C VAL A 143 -13.42 2.32 -7.24
N ALA A 144 -14.69 2.03 -6.97
CA ALA A 144 -15.28 0.71 -7.16
C ALA A 144 -16.02 0.59 -8.49
N PHE A 145 -15.93 -0.58 -9.08
CA PHE A 145 -16.81 -1.10 -10.11
C PHE A 145 -17.62 -2.23 -9.48
N VAL A 146 -18.95 -2.17 -9.62
CA VAL A 146 -19.87 -3.08 -8.94
C VAL A 146 -20.84 -3.66 -9.96
N VAL A 147 -21.00 -4.98 -9.90
CA VAL A 147 -22.06 -5.72 -10.59
C VAL A 147 -23.17 -6.00 -9.57
N ARG A 148 -24.36 -5.46 -9.84
CA ARG A 148 -25.54 -5.69 -9.02
C ARG A 148 -26.09 -7.10 -9.23
N SER A 149 -26.71 -7.65 -8.20
CA SER A 149 -27.56 -8.84 -8.33
C SER A 149 -28.81 -8.53 -9.16
N GLU A 150 -29.34 -9.52 -9.88
CA GLU A 150 -30.45 -9.39 -10.87
C GLU A 150 -31.75 -8.76 -10.34
N LYS A 151 -31.89 -8.62 -9.01
CA LYS A 151 -33.07 -8.05 -8.35
C LYS A 151 -32.78 -6.85 -7.46
N SER A 152 -31.53 -6.37 -7.44
CA SER A 152 -31.13 -5.31 -6.52
C SER A 152 -31.12 -3.94 -7.16
N GLN A 153 -31.61 -2.95 -6.40
CA GLN A 153 -31.54 -1.53 -6.73
C GLN A 153 -30.62 -0.75 -5.77
N ILE A 154 -29.57 -1.39 -5.24
CA ILE A 154 -28.62 -0.74 -4.33
C ILE A 154 -27.98 0.52 -4.91
N SER A 155 -28.07 1.64 -4.19
CA SER A 155 -27.53 2.93 -4.63
C SER A 155 -26.04 3.11 -4.29
N GLU A 156 -25.38 4.07 -4.93
CA GLU A 156 -23.99 4.41 -4.61
C GLU A 156 -23.82 4.84 -3.14
N ASP A 157 -24.80 5.56 -2.59
CA ASP A 157 -24.75 6.06 -1.22
C ASP A 157 -24.88 4.93 -0.19
N GLU A 158 -25.72 3.93 -0.47
CA GLU A 158 -25.84 2.73 0.38
C GLU A 158 -24.52 1.96 0.43
N ILE A 159 -23.84 1.80 -0.71
CA ILE A 159 -22.53 1.14 -0.80
C ILE A 159 -21.49 1.94 0.00
N LYS A 160 -21.46 3.27 -0.17
CA LYS A 160 -20.55 4.13 0.61
C LYS A 160 -20.85 4.00 2.09
N GLN A 161 -22.10 4.06 2.51
CA GLN A 161 -22.51 3.90 3.91
C GLN A 161 -22.15 2.54 4.48
N TYR A 162 -22.26 1.47 3.70
CA TYR A 162 -21.85 0.14 4.10
C TYR A 162 -20.35 0.08 4.43
N ILE A 163 -19.50 0.61 3.54
CA ILE A 163 -18.04 0.67 3.76
C ILE A 163 -17.71 1.61 4.93
N LEU A 164 -18.42 2.73 5.08
CA LEU A 164 -18.23 3.68 6.17
C LEU A 164 -18.42 3.03 7.56
N LYS A 165 -19.27 2.01 7.67
CA LYS A 165 -19.53 1.29 8.93
C LYS A 165 -18.43 0.28 9.26
N GLN A 166 -17.73 -0.26 8.26
CA GLN A 166 -16.75 -1.33 8.46
C GLN A 166 -15.29 -0.83 8.47
N GLU A 167 -14.99 0.27 7.78
CA GLU A 167 -13.62 0.67 7.48
C GLU A 167 -13.21 2.06 7.98
N VAL A 168 -11.89 2.23 8.08
CA VAL A 168 -11.27 3.49 8.52
C VAL A 168 -11.29 4.52 7.39
N TYR A 169 -11.25 5.81 7.75
CA TYR A 169 -11.47 6.93 6.84
C TYR A 169 -10.65 6.91 5.53
N TYR A 170 -9.44 6.38 5.55
CA TYR A 170 -8.52 6.40 4.42
C TYR A 170 -8.73 5.26 3.40
N LYS A 171 -9.56 4.25 3.71
CA LYS A 171 -9.94 3.19 2.74
C LYS A 171 -11.27 3.46 2.05
N ARG A 172 -11.88 4.61 2.30
CA ARG A 172 -13.21 4.95 1.79
C ARG A 172 -13.20 5.12 0.28
N ILE A 173 -14.19 4.50 -0.36
CA ILE A 173 -14.38 4.58 -1.81
C ILE A 173 -14.96 5.93 -2.18
N LYS A 174 -14.33 6.62 -3.13
CA LYS A 174 -14.72 7.97 -3.54
C LYS A 174 -15.91 7.95 -4.50
N ARG A 175 -15.91 7.00 -5.43
CA ARG A 175 -16.94 6.82 -6.47
C ARG A 175 -17.22 5.34 -6.70
N VAL A 176 -18.47 5.03 -7.02
CA VAL A 176 -18.92 3.70 -7.42
C VAL A 176 -19.47 3.76 -8.84
N PHE A 177 -19.01 2.88 -9.71
CA PHE A 177 -19.52 2.69 -11.06
C PHE A 177 -20.25 1.36 -11.16
N PHE A 178 -21.48 1.37 -11.63
CA PHE A 178 -22.23 0.16 -11.92
C PHE A 178 -21.88 -0.34 -13.32
N VAL A 179 -21.60 -1.64 -13.44
CA VAL A 179 -21.26 -2.29 -14.71
C VAL A 179 -21.98 -3.63 -14.79
N GLU A 180 -22.32 -4.06 -15.99
CA GLU A 180 -22.90 -5.39 -16.22
C GLU A 180 -21.90 -6.51 -15.89
N THR A 181 -20.65 -6.34 -16.30
CA THR A 181 -19.61 -7.36 -16.14
C THR A 181 -18.24 -6.75 -15.84
N ILE A 182 -17.48 -7.42 -14.97
CA ILE A 182 -16.10 -7.07 -14.67
C ILE A 182 -15.17 -7.87 -15.59
N PRO A 183 -14.24 -7.23 -16.32
CA PRO A 183 -13.32 -7.92 -17.20
C PRO A 183 -12.37 -8.78 -16.37
N LYS A 184 -12.47 -10.10 -16.57
CA LYS A 184 -11.64 -11.12 -15.90
C LYS A 184 -10.87 -11.90 -16.96
N ALA A 185 -9.63 -12.24 -16.63
CA ALA A 185 -8.84 -13.18 -17.42
C ALA A 185 -9.44 -14.60 -17.32
N SER A 186 -9.03 -15.51 -18.21
CA SER A 186 -9.39 -16.94 -18.14
C SER A 186 -9.00 -17.62 -16.82
N SER A 187 -8.09 -17.01 -16.05
CA SER A 187 -7.70 -17.44 -14.70
C SER A 187 -8.59 -16.88 -13.57
N GLY A 188 -9.64 -16.12 -13.89
CA GLY A 188 -10.50 -15.44 -12.91
C GLY A 188 -9.94 -14.14 -12.35
N LYS A 189 -8.72 -13.74 -12.77
CA LYS A 189 -8.07 -12.50 -12.32
C LYS A 189 -8.73 -11.27 -12.94
N ILE A 190 -9.05 -10.28 -12.12
CA ILE A 190 -9.57 -8.98 -12.58
C ILE A 190 -8.51 -8.26 -13.40
N LEU A 191 -8.86 -7.86 -14.62
CA LEU A 191 -7.99 -7.10 -15.52
C LEU A 191 -8.03 -5.60 -15.17
N ARG A 192 -7.39 -5.23 -14.06
CA ARG A 192 -7.37 -3.85 -13.52
C ARG A 192 -6.83 -2.81 -14.50
N LYS A 193 -5.95 -3.20 -15.43
CA LYS A 193 -5.42 -2.33 -16.49
C LYS A 193 -6.54 -1.79 -17.39
N GLU A 194 -7.52 -2.63 -17.73
CA GLU A 194 -8.65 -2.23 -18.57
C GLU A 194 -9.61 -1.32 -17.80
N LEU A 195 -9.89 -1.65 -16.53
CA LEU A 195 -10.71 -0.81 -15.67
C LEU A 195 -10.09 0.58 -15.46
N ARG A 196 -8.78 0.68 -15.23
CA ARG A 196 -8.06 1.96 -15.18
C ARG A 196 -8.15 2.74 -16.49
N ALA A 197 -8.07 2.06 -17.63
CA ALA A 197 -8.23 2.70 -18.93
C ALA A 197 -9.67 3.24 -19.12
N LYS A 198 -10.70 2.53 -18.65
CA LYS A 198 -12.09 3.02 -18.65
C LYS A 198 -12.23 4.28 -17.79
N VAL A 199 -11.65 4.29 -16.58
CA VAL A 199 -11.61 5.49 -15.71
C VAL A 199 -10.92 6.67 -16.40
N ALA A 200 -9.80 6.44 -17.08
CA ALA A 200 -9.06 7.50 -17.77
C ALA A 200 -9.78 8.03 -19.02
N THR A 201 -10.57 7.19 -19.72
CA THR A 201 -11.25 7.56 -20.97
C THR A 201 -12.65 8.16 -20.71
N GLY A 202 -13.21 7.98 -19.51
CA GLY A 202 -14.55 8.47 -19.17
C GLY A 202 -15.70 7.76 -19.89
N LYS A 203 -15.44 6.66 -20.60
CA LYS A 203 -16.45 5.87 -21.30
C LYS A 203 -17.03 4.80 -20.37
N PHE A 204 -18.23 5.06 -19.87
CA PHE A 204 -19.01 4.12 -19.06
C PHE A 204 -20.34 3.86 -19.77
N HIS A 205 -20.75 2.59 -19.91
CA HIS A 205 -22.16 2.27 -20.18
C HIS A 205 -22.89 2.42 -18.86
N VAL A 206 -23.64 3.51 -18.74
CA VAL A 206 -24.42 3.84 -17.55
C VAL A 206 -25.87 3.51 -17.87
N GLU A 207 -26.39 2.43 -17.30
CA GLU A 207 -27.81 2.25 -17.00
C GLU A 207 -27.91 2.45 -15.47
N ASP A 208 -28.64 3.37 -14.85
CA ASP A 208 -29.60 4.39 -15.25
C ASP A 208 -29.57 5.52 -14.18
N GLN A 209 -30.12 6.68 -14.56
CA GLN A 209 -30.26 8.04 -13.98
C GLN A 209 -30.08 8.36 -12.48
N LEU A 210 -29.36 9.46 -12.21
CA LEU A 210 -30.00 10.67 -11.64
C LEU A 210 -29.27 11.96 -12.08
N GLU A 211 -29.99 12.80 -12.82
CA GLU A 211 -29.66 14.21 -13.05
C GLU A 211 -29.76 15.01 -11.73
N ARG A 212 -28.93 16.08 -11.62
CA ARG A 212 -28.88 17.14 -10.58
C ARG A 212 -28.17 16.68 -9.29
N GLU A 213 -26.93 17.10 -9.04
CA GLU A 213 -26.56 18.48 -8.74
C GLU A 213 -25.39 19.01 -9.60
N GLY A 214 -25.49 20.29 -9.97
CA GLY A 214 -24.63 20.95 -10.94
C GLY A 214 -23.17 21.07 -10.51
N CYS A 215 -22.29 20.57 -11.37
CA CYS A 215 -21.03 21.24 -11.67
C CYS A 215 -20.67 20.95 -13.13
N VAL A 216 -21.32 21.70 -14.02
CA VAL A 216 -20.87 21.83 -15.41
C VAL A 216 -19.66 22.76 -15.41
N ALA A 217 -18.47 22.20 -15.58
CA ALA A 217 -17.29 22.88 -16.08
C ALA A 217 -16.76 22.02 -17.24
N MET A 218 -17.29 22.20 -18.45
CA MET A 218 -16.74 23.09 -19.48
C MET A 218 -15.44 22.57 -20.13
N TYR A 219 -15.53 21.53 -20.97
CA TYR A 219 -14.74 21.32 -22.20
C TYR A 219 -15.55 20.28 -22.99
N THR A 220 -16.17 20.51 -24.15
CA THR A 220 -15.68 21.13 -25.37
C THR A 220 -16.88 21.44 -26.29
N THR A 221 -17.11 22.71 -26.61
CA THR A 221 -18.00 23.10 -27.72
C THR A 221 -17.17 23.36 -28.98
N SER A 222 -17.51 22.61 -30.03
CA SER A 222 -17.64 23.04 -31.42
C SER A 222 -16.43 23.68 -32.12
N VAL A 223 -15.85 22.94 -33.08
CA VAL A 223 -15.68 23.48 -34.43
C VAL A 223 -16.11 22.42 -35.44
N ASN A 224 -17.23 22.69 -36.10
CA ASN A 224 -17.73 21.99 -37.29
C ASN A 224 -17.37 22.84 -38.53
N PHE A 225 -17.42 22.21 -39.70
CA PHE A 225 -17.15 22.64 -41.10
C PHE A 225 -15.80 22.13 -41.64
N ALA A 226 -15.72 21.44 -42.78
CA ALA A 226 -16.58 21.51 -43.96
C ALA A 226 -16.66 20.16 -44.72
N VAL A 227 -17.85 19.88 -45.25
CA VAL A 227 -18.06 19.14 -46.52
C VAL A 227 -18.20 20.20 -47.62
N VAL A 228 -17.90 19.80 -48.87
CA VAL A 228 -18.06 20.47 -50.19
C VAL A 228 -16.71 20.90 -50.80
N ASN A 229 -16.10 20.02 -51.60
CA ASN A 229 -16.35 19.90 -53.05
C ASN A 229 -15.94 18.51 -53.54
#